data_AF-A0A920A4P7-F1
#
_entry.id   AF-A0A920A4P7-F1
#
_cell.length_a   1.000
_cell.length_b   1.000
_cell.length_c   1.000
_cell.angle_alpha   90.00
_cell.angle_beta   90.00
_cell.angle_gamma   90.00
#
_symmetry.space_group_name_H-M   'P 1'
#
loop_
_entity.id
_entity.type
_entity.pdbx_description
1 polymer ?
#
loop_
_entity_poly.entity_id
_entity_poly.type
_entity_poly.pdbx_seq_one_letter_code
_entity_poly.pdbx_strand_id
1 'polypeptide(L)'
;MKIDFYFSYRSPYSYLILPRVIDLKQNHNIDIEFKLVYPLAIRQPEFFKGKNFLTFFSHKMIDMRRVAKRLGMPFYTPKPDPIQQSYLTGKLMLTNLIFLIYVI
;
A
#
# COMPACT_ATOMS: atom_id res chain seq x y z
N MET A 1 -0.70 12.21 -23.21
CA MET A 1 0.19 12.37 -22.04
C MET A 1 0.38 10.99 -21.43
N LYS A 2 1.61 10.62 -21.06
CA LYS A 2 1.92 9.32 -20.44
C LYS A 2 2.36 9.52 -18.99
N ILE A 3 1.87 8.67 -18.08
CA ILE A 3 2.27 8.68 -16.67
C ILE A 3 2.70 7.28 -16.22
N ASP A 4 3.69 7.25 -15.32
CA ASP A 4 4.07 6.03 -14.61
C ASP A 4 3.26 5.89 -13.32
N PHE A 5 2.57 4.76 -13.15
CA PHE A 5 1.83 4.44 -11.94
C PHE A 5 2.52 3.35 -11.13
N TYR A 6 3.26 3.76 -10.10
CA TYR A 6 3.95 2.87 -9.18
C TYR A 6 3.01 2.31 -8.12
N PHE A 7 2.76 1.01 -8.14
CA PHE A 7 1.81 0.32 -7.28
C PHE A 7 2.52 -0.61 -6.30
N SER A 8 2.06 -0.66 -5.05
CA SER A 8 2.51 -1.67 -4.09
C SER A 8 1.31 -2.35 -3.43
N TYR A 9 1.26 -3.69 -3.46
CA TYR A 9 0.20 -4.48 -2.83
C TYR A 9 0.06 -4.25 -1.33
N ARG A 10 1.08 -3.68 -0.67
CA ARG A 10 1.03 -3.35 0.76
C ARG A 10 0.74 -1.88 1.06
N SER A 11 0.60 -1.06 0.03
CA SER A 11 0.22 0.35 0.15
C SER A 11 -1.30 0.49 0.02
N PRO A 12 -2.02 0.86 1.09
CA PRO A 12 -3.46 1.05 1.01
C PRO A 12 -3.84 2.16 0.03
N TYR A 13 -3.03 3.22 -0.10
CA TYR A 13 -3.31 4.31 -1.03
C TYR A 13 -3.05 3.93 -2.49
N SER A 14 -2.17 2.96 -2.76
CA SER A 14 -2.04 2.39 -4.11
C SER A 14 -3.33 1.68 -4.52
N TYR A 15 -4.03 1.02 -3.59
CA TYR A 15 -5.35 0.45 -3.83
C TYR A 15 -6.44 1.53 -3.94
N LEU A 16 -6.49 2.47 -3.01
CA LEU A 16 -7.56 3.48 -2.93
C LEU A 16 -7.56 4.47 -4.10
N ILE A 17 -6.44 4.65 -4.79
CA ILE A 17 -6.37 5.54 -5.97
C ILE A 17 -6.84 4.85 -7.26
N LEU A 18 -7.02 3.53 -7.27
CA LEU A 18 -7.37 2.77 -8.49
C LEU A 18 -8.60 3.30 -9.23
N PRO A 19 -9.72 3.69 -8.58
CA PRO A 19 -10.88 4.23 -9.31
C PRO A 19 -10.50 5.46 -10.15
N ARG A 20 -9.65 6.34 -9.61
CA ARG A 20 -9.18 7.53 -10.32
C ARG A 20 -8.20 7.19 -11.44
N VAL A 21 -7.34 6.20 -11.24
CA VAL A 21 -6.42 5.71 -12.29
C VAL A 21 -7.21 5.13 -13.46
N ILE A 22 -8.25 4.35 -13.18
CA ILE A 22 -9.15 3.78 -14.19
C ILE A 22 -9.88 4.89 -14.95
N ASP A 23 -10.45 5.86 -14.23
CA ASP A 23 -11.13 7.03 -14.81
C ASP A 23 -10.20 7.85 -15.72
N LEU A 24 -8.96 8.11 -15.30
CA LEU A 24 -7.96 8.80 -16.13
C LEU A 24 -7.69 8.06 -17.45
N LYS A 25 -7.63 6.73 -17.41
CA LYS A 25 -7.41 5.90 -18.60
C LYS A 25 -8.63 5.87 -19.52
N GLN A 26 -9.83 5.78 -18.95
CA GLN A 26 -11.07 5.59 -19.71
C GLN A 26 -11.66 6.90 -20.24
N ASN A 27 -11.62 7.97 -19.45
CA ASN A 27 -12.38 9.20 -19.70
C ASN A 27 -11.49 10.42 -20.00
N HIS A 28 -10.18 10.33 -19.76
CA HIS A 28 -9.26 11.46 -19.90
C HIS A 28 -8.09 11.23 -20.87
N ASN A 29 -8.10 10.12 -21.61
CA ASN A 29 -7.11 9.78 -22.65
C ASN A 29 -5.65 9.84 -22.13
N ILE A 30 -5.45 9.43 -20.88
CA ILE A 30 -4.13 9.33 -20.25
C ILE A 30 -3.58 7.92 -20.46
N ASP A 31 -2.38 7.82 -21.03
CA ASP A 31 -1.64 6.56 -21.08
C ASP A 31 -0.98 6.27 -19.73
N ILE A 32 -1.23 5.10 -19.18
CA ILE A 32 -0.80 4.71 -17.83
C ILE A 32 0.07 3.46 -17.91
N GLU A 33 1.36 3.65 -17.63
CA GLU A 33 2.33 2.58 -17.47
C GLU A 33 2.27 2.05 -16.04
N PHE A 34 1.77 0.83 -15.86
CA PHE A 34 1.69 0.21 -14.53
C PHE A 34 3.05 -0.37 -14.12
N LYS A 35 3.57 0.06 -12.97
CA LYS A 35 4.86 -0.40 -12.45
C LYS A 35 4.70 -0.95 -11.04
N LEU A 36 4.85 -2.25 -10.88
CA LEU A 36 4.79 -2.88 -9.56
C LEU A 36 6.10 -2.61 -8.78
N VAL A 37 5.97 -2.25 -7.50
CA VAL A 37 7.10 -2.01 -6.61
C VAL A 37 6.94 -2.71 -5.26
N TYR A 38 8.08 -3.07 -4.68
CA TYR A 38 8.12 -3.65 -3.34
C TYR A 38 7.48 -2.73 -2.28
N PRO A 39 6.89 -3.31 -1.22
CA PRO A 39 6.45 -2.58 -0.04
C PRO A 39 7.50 -1.58 0.47
N LEU A 40 7.06 -0.40 0.91
CA LEU A 40 7.95 0.63 1.47
C LEU A 40 8.80 0.10 2.63
N ALA A 41 8.23 -0.80 3.43
CA ALA A 41 8.91 -1.48 4.53
C ALA A 41 10.18 -2.23 4.10
N ILE A 42 10.23 -2.72 2.86
CA ILE A 42 11.39 -3.42 2.30
C ILE A 42 12.35 -2.42 1.67
N ARG A 43 11.83 -1.46 0.88
CA ARG A 43 12.65 -0.49 0.16
C ARG A 43 13.34 0.53 1.08
N GLN A 44 12.67 0.92 2.17
CA GLN A 44 13.12 1.96 3.10
C GLN A 44 12.67 1.61 4.54
N PRO A 45 13.24 0.57 5.17
CA PRO A 45 12.84 0.12 6.49
C PRO A 45 12.98 1.19 7.59
N GLU A 46 13.99 2.06 7.47
CA GLU A 46 14.24 3.18 8.40
C GLU A 46 13.07 4.15 8.50
N PHE A 47 12.22 4.24 7.47
CA PHE A 47 10.98 5.03 7.54
C PHE A 47 10.11 4.60 8.72
N PHE A 48 10.12 3.33 9.11
CA PHE A 48 9.30 2.81 10.20
C PHE A 48 9.96 2.88 11.57
N LYS A 49 11.21 3.34 11.67
CA LYS A 49 11.92 3.46 12.94
C LYS A 49 11.23 4.50 13.84
N GLY A 50 11.01 4.12 15.11
CA GLY A 50 10.33 4.96 16.10
C GLY A 50 8.80 5.09 15.90
N LYS A 51 8.24 4.54 14.82
CA LYS A 51 6.78 4.52 14.59
C LYS A 51 6.16 3.33 15.31
N ASN A 52 5.03 3.55 15.97
CA ASN A 52 4.30 2.51 16.69
C ASN A 52 2.79 2.71 16.52
N PHE A 53 1.99 1.91 17.23
CA PHE A 53 0.54 1.96 17.09
C PHE A 53 -0.03 3.35 17.38
N LEU A 54 0.41 3.97 18.47
CA LEU A 54 -0.07 5.28 18.91
C LEU A 54 0.44 6.40 18.00
N THR A 55 1.73 6.38 17.66
CA THR A 55 2.36 7.49 16.93
C THR A 55 2.10 7.50 15.43
N PHE A 56 1.67 6.36 14.85
CA PHE A 56 1.54 6.27 13.39
C PHE A 56 0.41 5.34 12.92
N PHE A 57 0.42 4.06 13.31
CA PHE A 57 -0.45 3.08 12.65
C PHE A 57 -1.94 3.28 12.94
N SER A 58 -2.31 3.72 14.15
CA SER A 58 -3.71 3.98 14.52
C SER A 58 -4.34 5.07 13.65
N HIS A 59 -3.70 6.24 13.57
CA HIS A 59 -4.14 7.36 12.73
C HIS A 59 -4.21 6.96 11.25
N LYS A 60 -3.16 6.29 10.75
CA LYS A 60 -3.13 5.77 9.38
C LYS A 60 -4.28 4.80 9.10
N MET A 61 -4.60 3.90 10.03
CA MET A 61 -5.71 2.94 9.89
C MET A 61 -7.07 3.62 9.87
N ILE A 62 -7.27 4.65 10.69
CA ILE A 62 -8.51 5.43 10.71
C ILE A 62 -8.70 6.16 9.38
N ASP A 63 -7.65 6.83 8.90
CA ASP A 63 -7.70 7.58 7.65
C ASP A 63 -8.02 6.68 6.45
N MET A 64 -7.25 5.61 6.25
CA MET A 64 -7.44 4.72 5.10
C MET A 64 -8.84 4.06 5.09
N ARG A 65 -9.41 3.73 6.26
CA ARG A 65 -10.79 3.23 6.36
C ARG A 65 -11.84 4.29 6.03
N ARG A 66 -11.63 5.55 6.45
CA ARG A 66 -12.54 6.66 6.11
C ARG A 66 -12.53 6.93 4.61
N VAL A 67 -11.35 6.91 3.98
CA VAL A 67 -11.21 7.06 2.53
C VAL A 67 -11.88 5.90 1.79
N ALA A 68 -11.63 4.65 2.20
CA ALA A 68 -12.29 3.49 1.61
C ALA A 68 -13.82 3.59 1.68
N LYS A 69 -14.36 3.97 2.85
CA LYS A 69 -15.80 4.16 3.05
C LYS A 69 -16.36 5.24 2.12
N ARG A 70 -15.66 6.37 1.96
CA ARG A 70 -16.07 7.46 1.05
C ARG A 70 -16.11 6.98 -0.40
N LEU A 71 -15.16 6.14 -0.80
CA LEU A 71 -15.06 5.59 -2.14
C LEU A 71 -15.97 4.36 -2.37
N GLY A 72 -16.67 3.87 -1.34
CA GLY A 72 -17.46 2.64 -1.42
C GLY A 72 -16.61 1.39 -1.68
N MET A 73 -15.32 1.40 -1.33
CA MET A 73 -14.39 0.31 -1.63
C MET A 73 -14.28 -0.70 -0.48
N PRO A 74 -14.26 -2.02 -0.77
CA PRO A 74 -13.95 -3.03 0.23
C PRO A 74 -12.52 -2.84 0.74
N PHE A 75 -12.29 -2.96 2.05
CA PHE A 75 -10.99 -2.64 2.62
C PHE A 75 -10.60 -3.57 3.78
N TYR A 76 -9.59 -4.39 3.52
CA TYR A 76 -9.10 -5.43 4.42
C TYR A 76 -7.58 -5.50 4.41
N THR A 77 -7.01 -6.10 5.45
CA THR A 77 -5.58 -6.43 5.47
C THR A 77 -5.31 -7.54 4.44
N PRO A 78 -4.24 -7.46 3.63
CA PRO A 78 -3.85 -8.51 2.70
C PRO A 78 -3.66 -9.86 3.40
N LYS A 79 -4.08 -10.95 2.75
CA LYS A 79 -3.91 -12.34 3.21
C LYS A 79 -3.42 -13.20 2.04
N PRO A 80 -2.20 -13.77 2.08
CA PRO A 80 -1.15 -13.51 3.09
C PRO A 80 -0.67 -12.04 3.05
N ASP A 81 -0.16 -11.54 4.17
CA ASP A 81 0.49 -10.23 4.20
C ASP A 81 1.88 -10.35 3.53
N PRO A 82 2.22 -9.52 2.51
CA PRO A 82 3.52 -9.57 1.86
C PRO A 82 4.70 -9.19 2.77
N ILE A 83 4.44 -8.62 3.96
CA ILE A 83 5.47 -8.32 4.96
C ILE A 83 5.03 -8.79 6.35
N GLN A 84 6.00 -9.08 7.21
CA GLN A 84 5.75 -9.28 8.63
C GLN A 84 6.14 -8.00 9.39
N GLN A 85 5.14 -7.19 9.74
CA GLN A 85 5.32 -5.95 10.50
C GLN A 85 4.40 -5.90 11.71
N SER A 86 4.97 -5.65 12.89
CA SER A 86 4.19 -5.38 14.09
C SER A 86 3.66 -3.94 14.04
N TYR A 87 2.34 -3.76 13.96
CA TYR A 87 1.76 -2.42 14.11
C TYR A 87 1.88 -1.87 15.54
N LEU A 88 2.04 -2.75 16.54
CA LEU A 88 2.22 -2.34 17.92
C LEU A 88 3.56 -1.64 18.10
N THR A 89 4.63 -2.20 17.54
CA THR A 89 6.01 -1.75 17.79
C THR A 89 6.70 -1.11 16.58
N GLY A 90 6.10 -1.21 15.39
CA GLY A 90 6.70 -0.83 14.10
C GLY A 90 7.78 -1.77 13.59
N LYS A 91 8.21 -2.77 14.39
CA LYS A 91 9.28 -3.69 14.03
C LYS A 91 8.93 -4.53 12.80
N LEU A 92 9.90 -4.62 11.90
CA LEU A 92 9.87 -5.44 10.70
C LEU A 92 10.61 -6.76 10.96
N MET A 93 10.00 -7.88 10.63
CA MET A 93 10.66 -9.18 10.60
C MET A 93 11.10 -9.48 9.17
N LEU A 94 12.39 -9.26 8.91
CA LEU A 94 12.99 -9.44 7.58
C LEU A 94 13.32 -10.91 7.25
N THR A 95 13.10 -11.84 8.18
CA THR A 95 13.48 -13.26 8.05
C THR A 95 12.70 -14.03 6.99
N ASN A 96 11.64 -13.47 6.41
CA ASN A 96 10.75 -14.12 5.44
C ASN A 96 10.56 -13.34 4.13
N LEU A 97 11.63 -12.72 3.60
CA LEU A 97 11.60 -12.06 2.28
C LEU A 97 11.27 -13.02 1.11
N ILE A 98 11.30 -14.34 1.34
CA ILE A 98 11.02 -15.37 0.34
C ILE A 98 9.54 -15.39 -0.10
N PHE A 99 8.60 -14.93 0.74
CA PHE A 99 7.17 -14.89 0.37
C PHE A 99 6.84 -13.86 -0.72
N LEU A 100 7.75 -12.93 -1.02
CA LEU A 100 7.51 -11.89 -2.03
C LEU A 100 7.54 -12.39 -3.47
N ILE A 101 8.16 -13.54 -3.74
CA ILE A 101 8.24 -14.09 -5.11
C ILE A 101 6.93 -14.79 -5.51
N TYR A 102 6.12 -15.23 -4.54
CA TYR A 102 4.93 -16.06 -4.80
C TYR A 102 3.59 -15.31 -4.74
N VAL A 103 3.60 -14.00 -4.49
CA VAL A 103 2.38 -13.16 -4.37
C VAL A 103 2.29 -12.09 -5.48
N ILE A 104 3.19 -12.15 -6.46
CA ILE A 104 3.16 -11.34 -7.69
C ILE A 104 2.87 -12.29 -8.85
#